data_AF-A0A538JTJ6-F1
#
_entry.id   AF-A0A538JTJ6-F1
#
_cell.length_a   1.000
_cell.length_b   1.000
_cell.length_c   1.000
_cell.angle_alpha   90.00
_cell.angle_beta   90.00
_cell.angle_gamma   90.00
#
_symmetry.space_group_name_H-M   'P 1'
#
loop_
_entity.id
_entity.type
_entity.pdbx_description
1 polymer ?
#
loop_
_entity_poly.entity_id
_entity_poly.type
_entity_poly.pdbx_seq_one_letter_code
_entity_poly.pdbx_strand_id
1 'polypeptide(L)' 'MAFLFRLEAVDGTPAKPPTLTSAVPNWSPGDTIPLGRNRTLRVVSVRDDDADQPPVLVVEDAA' A
#
# COMPACT_ATOMS: atom_id res chain seq x y z
N MET A 1 -15.64 8.87 0.32
CA MET A 1 -14.35 9.57 0.51
C MET A 1 -13.26 8.57 0.20
N ALA A 2 -12.16 9.00 -0.42
CA ALA A 2 -11.05 8.11 -0.76
C ALA A 2 -9.76 8.66 -0.16
N PHE A 3 -8.93 7.75 0.34
CA PHE A 3 -7.63 8.02 0.91
C PHE A 3 -6.56 7.65 -0.11
N LEU A 4 -5.58 8.53 -0.27
CA LEU A 4 -4.43 8.30 -1.12
C LEU A 4 -3.31 7.71 -0.26
N PHE A 5 -2.65 6.67 -0.79
CA PHE A 5 -1.48 6.04 -0.20
C PHE A 5 -0.37 5.95 -1.24
N ARG A 6 0.87 6.04 -0.78
CA ARG A 6 2.05 5.65 -1.58
C ARG A 6 2.34 4.18 -1.34
N LEU A 7 2.76 3.46 -2.37
CA LEU A 7 3.12 2.05 -2.28
C LEU A 7 4.62 1.90 -2.51
N GLU A 8 5.30 1.26 -1.57
CA GLU A 8 6.72 0.89 -1.66
C GLU A 8 6.85 -0.63 -1.60
N ALA A 9 7.72 -1.20 -2.43
CA ALA A 9 8.12 -2.58 -2.27
C ALA A 9 9.00 -2.74 -1.03
N VAL A 10 9.14 -3.98 -0.55
CA VAL A 10 10.00 -4.32 0.60
C VAL A 10 11.47 -3.91 0.43
N ASP A 11 11.92 -3.72 -0.81
CA ASP A 11 13.28 -3.25 -1.15
C ASP A 11 13.42 -1.71 -1.13
N GLY A 12 12.34 -0.98 -0.80
CA GLY A 12 12.30 0.48 -0.76
C GLY A 12 12.07 1.16 -2.10
N THR A 13 11.91 0.39 -3.19
CA THR A 13 11.55 0.96 -4.49
C THR A 13 10.04 1.25 -4.57
N PRO A 14 9.58 2.20 -5.41
CA PRO A 14 8.15 2.37 -5.63
C PRO A 14 7.52 1.07 -6.14
N ALA A 15 6.46 0.61 -5.49
CA ALA A 15 5.73 -0.55 -5.97
C ALA A 15 5.03 -0.24 -7.30
N LYS A 16 4.53 -1.29 -7.96
CA LYS A 16 3.60 -1.14 -9.09
C LYS A 16 2.19 -1.47 -8.60
N PRO A 17 1.16 -0.63 -8.81
CA PRO A 17 1.27 0.81 -9.05
C PRO A 17 1.98 1.50 -7.86
N PRO A 18 2.54 2.71 -8.06
CA PRO A 18 3.27 3.44 -7.00
C PRO A 18 2.33 4.14 -6.00
N THR A 19 1.04 4.21 -6.30
CA THR A 19 0.02 4.80 -5.43
C THR A 19 -1.25 3.96 -5.42
N LEU A 20 -1.99 4.06 -4.33
CA LEU A 20 -3.28 3.42 -4.11
C LEU A 20 -4.30 4.45 -3.66
N THR A 21 -5.43 4.50 -4.34
CA THR A 21 -6.61 5.23 -3.88
C THR A 21 -7.59 4.21 -3.29
N SER A 22 -7.87 4.28 -1.99
CA SER A 22 -8.69 3.30 -1.27
C SER A 22 -9.79 3.97 -0.44
N ALA A 23 -10.93 3.30 -0.28
CA ALA A 23 -11.93 3.69 0.70
C ALA A 23 -11.57 3.25 2.13
N VAL A 24 -10.61 2.32 2.27
CA VAL A 24 -10.12 1.78 3.54
C VAL A 24 -8.93 2.61 4.02
N PRO A 25 -9.03 3.30 5.18
CA PRO A 25 -7.94 4.12 5.70
C PRO A 25 -6.98 3.37 6.63
N ASN A 26 -7.42 2.27 7.22
CA ASN A 26 -6.80 1.64 8.40
C ASN A 26 -6.03 0.34 8.07
N TRP A 27 -5.28 0.36 6.97
CA TRP A 27 -4.45 -0.77 6.55
C TRP A 27 -3.48 -1.22 7.65
N SER A 28 -3.25 -2.52 7.74
CA SER A 28 -2.37 -3.15 8.70
C SER A 28 -1.51 -4.25 8.06
N PRO A 29 -0.36 -4.60 8.64
CA PRO A 29 0.42 -5.75 8.19
C PRO A 29 -0.44 -7.02 8.09
N GLY A 30 -0.36 -7.70 6.96
CA GLY A 30 -1.16 -8.89 6.64
C GLY A 30 -2.35 -8.63 5.74
N ASP A 31 -2.86 -7.40 5.67
CA ASP A 31 -3.96 -7.06 4.77
C ASP A 31 -3.57 -7.22 3.30
N THR A 32 -4.55 -7.55 2.46
CA THR A 32 -4.36 -7.77 1.03
C THR A 32 -5.05 -6.70 0.19
N ILE A 33 -4.33 -6.17 -0.80
CA ILE A 33 -4.80 -5.19 -1.77
C ILE A 33 -4.94 -5.89 -3.13
N PRO A 34 -6.17 -6.17 -3.60
CA PRO A 34 -6.38 -6.74 -4.92
C PRO A 34 -6.15 -5.67 -6.01
N LEU A 35 -5.20 -5.90 -6.91
CA LEU A 35 -4.88 -5.01 -8.05
C LEU A 35 -5.53 -5.48 -9.37
N GLY A 36 -6.50 -6.38 -9.29
CA GLY A 36 -7.17 -6.99 -10.43
C GLY A 36 -7.16 -8.52 -10.34
N ARG A 37 -7.46 -9.18 -11.47
CA ARG A 37 -7.68 -10.64 -11.49
C ARG A 37 -6.47 -11.50 -11.15
N ASN A 38 -5.25 -11.00 -11.34
CA ASN A 38 -4.03 -11.82 -11.32
C ASN A 38 -2.95 -11.27 -10.40
N ARG A 39 -3.27 -10.27 -9.57
CA ARG A 39 -2.26 -9.64 -8.74
C ARG A 39 -2.85 -9.13 -7.45
N THR A 40 -2.25 -9.59 -6.36
CA THR A 40 -2.59 -9.18 -5.01
C THR A 40 -1.32 -8.70 -4.37
N LEU A 41 -1.38 -7.55 -3.72
CA LEU A 41 -0.31 -7.09 -2.84
C LEU A 41 -0.68 -7.41 -1.40
N ARG A 42 0.31 -7.71 -0.58
CA ARG A 42 0.15 -7.84 0.87
C ARG A 42 0.88 -6.71 1.56
N VAL A 43 0.22 -6.05 2.49
CA VAL A 43 0.82 -5.02 3.33
C VAL A 43 1.76 -5.69 4.33
N VAL A 44 3.00 -5.24 4.37
CA VAL A 44 4.05 -5.73 5.28
C VAL A 44 4.27 -4.73 6.42
N SER A 45 4.19 -3.43 6.12
CA SER A 45 4.23 -2.37 7.13
C SER A 45 3.52 -1.11 6.64
N VAL A 46 3.15 -0.25 7.59
CA VAL A 46 2.56 1.06 7.31
C VAL A 46 3.44 2.10 7.97
N ARG A 47 3.84 3.12 7.21
CA ARG A 47 4.61 4.27 7.69
C ARG A 47 3.77 5.53 7.49
N ASP A 48 3.61 6.29 8.57
CA ASP A 48 2.85 7.54 8.58
C ASP A 48 3.69 8.58 9.34
N ASP A 49 4.84 8.90 8.75
CA ASP A 49 5.90 9.66 9.41
C ASP A 49 5.73 11.19 9.25
N ASP A 50 4.92 11.63 8.28
CA ASP A 50 4.70 13.04 7.93
C ASP A 50 3.22 13.30 7.65
N ALA A 51 2.57 14.08 8.52
CA ALA A 51 1.15 14.40 8.45
C ALA A 51 0.75 15.23 7.21
N ASP A 52 1.71 15.88 6.55
CA ASP A 52 1.48 16.63 5.31
C ASP A 52 1.58 15.74 4.05
N GLN A 53 2.02 14.49 4.20
CA GLN A 53 2.16 13.55 3.10
C GLN A 53 1.23 12.33 3.21
N PRO A 54 0.87 11.69 2.09
CA PRO A 54 0.14 10.43 2.12
C PRO A 54 0.95 9.35 2.87
N PRO A 55 0.31 8.52 3.72
CA PRO A 55 0.95 7.38 4.35
C PRO A 55 1.51 6.42 3.31
N VAL A 56 2.58 5.74 3.68
CA VAL A 56 3.28 4.76 2.83
C VAL A 56 2.89 3.35 3.29
N LEU A 57 2.37 2.56 2.36
CA LEU A 57 2.18 1.12 2.56
C LEU A 57 3.37 0.41 1.94
N VAL A 58 4.15 -0.28 2.78
CA VAL A 58 5.19 -1.19 2.31
C VAL A 58 4.52 -2.51 1.99
N VAL A 59 4.70 -3.01 0.78
CA VAL A 59 3.95 -4.12 0.20
C VAL A 59 4.87 -5.14 -0.46
N GLU A 60 4.40 -6.38 -0.51
CA GLU A 60 4.98 -7.47 -1.29
C GLU A 60 3.93 -8.08 -2.22
N ASP A 61 4.37 -8.77 -3.27
CA ASP A 61 3.45 -9.52 -4.13
C ASP A 61 3.00 -10.80 -3.40
N ALA A 62 1.69 -10.99 -3.29
CA ALA A 62 1.09 -12.18 -2.72
C ALA A 62 0.82 -13.19 -3.84
N ALA A 63 1.40 -14.39 -3.68
CA ALA A 63 1.25 -15.52 -4.61
C ALA A 63 -0.21 -16.00 -4.73
#